data_AF-A0A4U0R992-F1
#
_entry.id   AF-A0A4U0R992-F1
#
_cell.length_a   1.000
_cell.length_b   1.000
_cell.length_c   1.000
_cell.angle_alpha   90.00
_cell.angle_beta   90.00
_cell.angle_gamma   90.00
#
_symmetry.space_group_name_H-M   'P 1'
#
loop_
_entity.id
_entity.type
_entity.pdbx_description
1 polymer ?
#
loop_
_entity_poly.entity_id
_entity_poly.type
_entity_poly.pdbx_seq_one_letter_code
_entity_poly.pdbx_strand_id
1 'polypeptide(L)' 'MIRAAHHQADAFGEPLTGLRFTADELGSLMIVRVGDQMWQHDGRRFDPVDPEHQADEDLSLRQ' A
#
# COMPACT_ATOMS: atom_id res chain seq x y z
N MET A 1 6.92 -8.16 -3.52
CA MET A 1 5.80 -7.41 -2.92
C MET A 1 5.36 -8.01 -1.58
N ILE A 2 4.60 -9.10 -1.51
CA ILE A 2 4.12 -9.68 -0.22
C ILE A 2 5.23 -9.92 0.80
N ARG A 3 6.38 -10.48 0.39
CA ARG A 3 7.52 -10.69 1.31
C ARG A 3 8.06 -9.40 1.92
N ALA A 4 8.09 -8.31 1.15
CA ALA A 4 8.56 -7.01 1.65
C ALA A 4 7.58 -6.45 2.68
N ALA A 5 6.28 -6.60 2.45
CA ALA A 5 5.26 -6.20 3.43
C ALA A 5 5.35 -7.01 4.73
N HIS A 6 5.59 -8.33 4.66
CA HIS A 6 5.83 -9.14 5.86
C HIS A 6 7.09 -8.68 6.61
N HIS A 7 8.21 -8.47 5.91
CA HIS A 7 9.44 -7.99 6.54
C HIS A 7 9.23 -6.64 7.25
N GLN A 8 8.42 -5.76 6.66
CA GLN A 8 8.06 -4.49 7.29
C GLN A 8 7.17 -4.67 8.51
N ALA A 9 6.12 -5.49 8.41
CA ALA A 9 5.25 -5.80 9.53
C ALA A 9 6.04 -6.37 10.73
N ASP A 10 6.95 -7.31 10.45
CA ASP A 10 7.85 -7.88 11.45
C ASP A 10 8.79 -6.83 12.06
N ALA A 11 9.33 -5.92 11.26
CA ALA A 11 10.20 -4.84 11.74
C ALA A 11 9.48 -3.85 12.66
N PHE A 12 8.18 -3.63 12.44
CA PHE A 12 7.35 -2.77 13.29
C PHE A 12 6.70 -3.52 14.46
N GLY A 13 6.72 -4.86 14.47
CA GLY A 13 5.98 -5.66 15.43
C GLY A 13 4.46 -5.56 15.28
N GLU A 14 4.01 -5.17 14.08
CA GLU A 14 2.60 -4.88 13.78
C GLU A 14 2.02 -5.92 12.82
N PRO A 15 0.71 -6.17 12.84
CA PRO A 15 0.08 -7.10 11.92
C PRO A 15 -0.04 -6.50 10.52
N LEU A 16 0.05 -7.38 9.52
CA LEU A 16 -0.30 -7.06 8.13
C LEU A 16 -1.81 -7.27 7.93
N THR A 17 -2.53 -6.20 7.62
CA THR A 17 -3.97 -6.21 7.35
C THR A 17 -4.31 -5.45 6.07
N GLY A 18 -5.55 -5.54 5.58
CA GLY A 18 -6.03 -4.68 4.48
C GLY A 18 -5.17 -4.71 3.21
N LEU A 19 -4.95 -5.90 2.65
CA LEU A 19 -4.15 -6.09 1.44
C LEU A 19 -5.00 -5.94 0.17
N ARG A 20 -4.54 -5.09 -0.76
CA ARG A 20 -5.14 -4.90 -2.09
C ARG A 20 -4.08 -4.97 -3.17
N PHE A 21 -4.41 -5.62 -4.28
CA PHE A 21 -3.62 -5.58 -5.52
C PHE A 21 -4.42 -4.88 -6.61
N THR A 22 -3.77 -3.99 -7.34
CA THR A 22 -4.28 -3.34 -8.54
C THR A 22 -3.26 -3.55 -9.66
N ALA A 23 -3.73 -3.75 -10.89
CA ALA A 23 -2.85 -3.80 -12.06
C ALA A 23 -3.55 -3.12 -13.23
N ASP A 24 -2.83 -2.21 -13.89
CA ASP A 24 -3.28 -1.48 -15.07
C ASP A 24 -2.11 -1.25 -16.05
N GLU A 25 -2.25 -0.31 -16.98
CA GLU A 25 -1.22 0.04 -17.97
C GLU A 25 0.06 0.61 -17.33
N LEU A 26 0.00 1.12 -16.09
CA LEU A 26 1.14 1.64 -15.34
C LEU A 26 1.90 0.55 -14.58
N GLY A 27 1.32 -0.66 -14.48
CA GLY A 27 1.93 -1.83 -13.88
C GLY A 27 1.16 -2.35 -12.67
N SER A 28 1.86 -3.12 -11.83
CA SER A 28 1.27 -3.72 -10.64
C SER A 28 1.53 -2.88 -9.40
N LEU A 29 0.47 -2.58 -8.66
CA LEU A 29 0.49 -1.89 -7.38
C LEU A 29 -0.08 -2.82 -6.30
N MET A 30 0.62 -2.90 -5.18
CA MET A 30 0.11 -3.52 -3.95
C MET A 30 -0.02 -2.44 -2.89
N ILE A 31 -1.19 -2.32 -2.27
CA ILE A 31 -1.40 -1.47 -1.10
C ILE A 31 -1.70 -2.39 0.09
N VAL A 32 -1.10 -2.12 1.23
CA VAL A 32 -1.21 -2.94 2.43
C VAL A 32 -1.22 -2.07 3.67
N ARG A 33 -1.93 -2.49 4.72
CA ARG A 33 -1.89 -1.84 6.03
C ARG A 33 -0.96 -2.60 6.97
N VAL A 34 -0.05 -1.89 7.60
CA VAL A 34 0.84 -2.39 8.66
C VAL A 34 0.52 -1.60 9.92
N GLY A 35 -0.12 -2.23 10.90
CA GLY A 35 -0.71 -1.53 12.05
C GLY A 35 -1.74 -0.49 11.60
N ASP A 36 -1.49 0.78 11.91
CA ASP A 36 -2.34 1.90 11.47
C ASP A 36 -1.85 2.63 10.23
N GLN A 37 -0.70 2.23 9.67
CA GLN A 37 -0.10 2.90 8.52
C GLN A 37 -0.36 2.14 7.21
N MET A 38 -0.71 2.86 6.16
CA MET A 38 -0.83 2.33 4.81
C MET A 38 0.53 2.38 4.10
N TRP A 39 0.84 1.35 3.33
CA TRP A 39 2.07 1.19 2.58
C TRP A 39 1.75 0.74 1.16
N GLN A 40 2.56 1.18 0.20
CA GLN A 40 2.42 0.80 -1.20
C GLN A 40 3.68 0.17 -1.77
N HIS A 41 3.52 -0.79 -2.67
CA HIS A 41 4.59 -1.44 -3.42
C HIS A 41 4.27 -1.47 -4.91
N ASP A 42 5.09 -0.84 -5.74
CA ASP A 42 4.95 -0.77 -7.21
C ASP A 42 5.75 -1.86 -7.95
N GLY A 43 6.12 -2.94 -7.25
CA GLY A 43 7.08 -3.94 -7.72
C GLY A 43 8.56 -3.56 -7.62
N ARG A 44 8.91 -2.30 -7.35
CA ARG A 44 10.30 -1.81 -7.21
C ARG A 44 10.57 -1.18 -5.85
N ARG A 45 9.71 -0.28 -5.39
CA ARG A 45 9.81 0.45 -4.13
C ARG A 45 8.72 0.01 -3.17
N PHE A 46 8.97 0.22 -1.89
CA PHE A 46 8.02 -0.05 -0.83
C PHE A 46 8.04 1.11 0.16
N ASP A 47 7.04 1.97 0.03
CA ASP A 47 7.02 3.29 0.67
C ASP A 47 5.71 3.47 1.46
N PRO A 48 5.71 4.25 2.56
CA PRO A 48 4.49 4.60 3.25
C PRO A 48 3.60 5.45 2.34
N VAL A 49 2.30 5.23 2.38
CA VAL A 49 1.32 6.06 1.69
C VAL A 49 1.07 7.28 2.56
N ASP A 50 1.21 8.46 1.97
CA ASP A 50 0.86 9.72 2.61
C ASP A 50 -0.68 9.86 2.65
N PRO A 51 -1.31 9.90 3.84
CA PRO A 51 -2.76 9.99 3.95
C PRO A 51 -3.35 11.26 3.33
N GLU A 52 -2.58 12.34 3.20
CA GLU A 52 -3.05 13.58 2.56
C GLU A 52 -3.22 13.40 1.04
N HIS A 53 -2.43 12.51 0.41
CA HIS A 53 -2.53 12.21 -1.02
C HIS A 53 -3.67 11.23 -1.36
N GLN A 54 -4.17 10.47 -0.37
CA GLN A 54 -5.22 9.47 -0.60
C GLN A 54 -6.62 10.09 -0.75
N ALA A 55 -6.85 11.29 -0.20
CA ALA A 55 -8.13 11.99 -0.30
C ALA A 55 -8.44 12.50 -1.73
N ASP A 56 -7.42 12.81 -2.52
CA ASP A 56 -7.59 13.30 -3.90
C ASP A 56 -7.90 12.17 -4.90
N GLU A 57 -7.37 10.97 -4.70
CA GLU A 57 -7.63 9.83 -5.59
C GLU A 57 -9.02 9.22 -5.37
N ASP A 58 -9.53 9.19 -4.13
CA ASP A 58 -10.85 8.62 -3.80
C ASP A 58 -12.02 9.52 -4.28
N LEU A 59 -11.76 10.82 -4.50
CA LEU A 59 -12.71 11.74 -5.14
C LEU A 59 -12.72 11.60 -6.68
N SER A 60 -11.64 11.09 -7.28
CA SER A 60 -11.51 10.92 -8.73
C SER A 60 -12.20 9.66 -9.26
N LEU A 61 -12.51 8.69 -8.38
CA LEU A 61 -13.28 7.47 -8.70
C LEU A 61 -14.81 7.65 -8.59
N ARG A 62 -15.30 8.86 -8.27
CA ARG A 62 -16.73 9.17 -8.11
C ARG A 62 -17.34 9.99 -9.26
N GLN A 63 -16.71 10.03 -10.44
CA GLN A 63 -17.31 10.65 -11.63
C GLN A 63 -17.73 9.61 -12.68
#